data_AF-A0A962EIW0-F1
#
_entry.id   AF-A0A962EIW0-F1
#
_cell.length_a   1.000
_cell.length_b   1.000
_cell.length_c   1.000
_cell.angle_alpha   90.00
_cell.angle_beta   90.00
_cell.angle_gamma   90.00
#
_symmetry.space_group_name_H-M   'P 1'
#
loop_
_entity.id
_entity.type
_entity.pdbx_description
1 polymer ?
#
loop_
_entity_poly.entity_id
_entity_poly.type
_entity_poly.pdbx_seq_one_letter_code
_entity_poly.pdbx_strand_id
1 'polypeptide(L)' 'MNTVEIEIWSDIACPWCWVGKRSLEQAIERSPHPVSLRWRAFELNPQAPMEAPEQVDYAARLA' A
#
# COMPACT_ATOMS: atom_id res chain seq x y z
N MET A 1 17.88 -2.14 -23.37
CA MET A 1 16.53 -1.83 -22.87
C MET A 1 16.70 -1.18 -21.51
N ASN A 2 16.09 -0.02 -21.25
CA ASN A 2 16.21 0.65 -19.96
C ASN A 2 15.24 0.02 -18.96
N THR A 3 15.72 -0.26 -17.75
CA THR A 3 14.87 -0.71 -16.63
C THR A 3 14.06 0.46 -16.11
N VAL A 4 12.77 0.23 -15.87
CA VAL A 4 11.88 1.20 -15.22
C VAL A 4 11.96 0.98 -13.71
N GLU A 5 12.41 1.99 -12.97
CA GLU A 5 12.43 1.99 -11.52
C GLU A 5 11.11 2.56 -10.98
N ILE A 6 10.46 1.84 -10.06
CA ILE A 6 9.23 2.29 -9.39
C ILE A 6 9.45 2.26 -7.88
N GLU A 7 9.27 3.42 -7.25
CA GLU A 7 9.30 3.56 -5.79
C GLU A 7 7.88 3.62 -5.24
N ILE A 8 7.58 2.76 -4.26
CA ILE A 8 6.23 2.57 -3.72
C ILE A 8 6.26 2.89 -2.23
N TRP A 9 5.47 3.88 -1.82
CA TRP A 9 5.17 4.14 -0.43
C TRP A 9 3.89 3.40 -0.05
N SER A 10 3.96 2.58 1.01
CA SER A 10 2.82 1.79 1.47
C SER A 10 2.76 1.75 2.98
N ASP A 11 1.55 1.84 3.49
CA ASP A 11 1.19 1.50 4.87
C ASP A 11 0.51 0.12 4.88
N ILE A 12 0.74 -0.66 5.93
CA ILE A 12 0.10 -1.96 6.17
C ILE A 12 -1.39 -1.77 6.51
N ALA A 13 -1.77 -0.67 7.17
CA ALA A 13 -3.15 -0.39 7.54
C ALA A 13 -4.04 0.09 6.37
N CYS A 14 -3.44 0.34 5.20
CA CYS A 14 -4.09 0.93 4.04
C CYS A 14 -4.73 -0.15 3.14
N PRO A 15 -6.07 -0.29 3.11
CA PRO A 15 -6.72 -1.28 2.25
C PRO A 15 -6.48 -1.01 0.75
N TRP A 16 -6.40 0.26 0.36
CA TRP A 16 -6.14 0.66 -1.02
C TRP A 16 -4.71 0.36 -1.47
N CYS A 17 -3.74 0.37 -0.56
CA CYS A 17 -2.35 0.04 -0.88
C CYS A 17 -2.23 -1.45 -1.23
N TRP A 18 -3.03 -2.31 -0.58
CA TRP A 18 -3.15 -3.72 -0.97
C TRP A 18 -3.78 -3.89 -2.36
N VAL A 19 -4.88 -3.18 -2.66
CA VAL A 19 -5.51 -3.19 -3.99
C VAL A 19 -4.53 -2.70 -5.06
N GLY A 20 -3.85 -1.58 -4.80
CA GLY A 20 -2.86 -0.98 -5.68
C GLY A 20 -1.69 -1.93 -5.98
N LYS A 21 -1.18 -2.65 -4.96
CA LYS A 21 -0.15 -3.67 -5.14
C LYS A 21 -0.57 -4.75 -6.13
N ARG A 22 -1.79 -5.30 -6.00
CA ARG A 22 -2.30 -6.33 -6.92
C ARG A 22 -2.45 -5.81 -8.35
N SER A 23 -2.95 -4.59 -8.51
CA SER A 23 -3.07 -3.94 -9.81
C SER A 23 -1.69 -3.69 -10.45
N LEU A 24 -0.70 -3.27 -9.66
CA LEU A 24 0.67 -3.04 -10.11
C LEU A 24 1.35 -4.34 -10.53
N GLU A 25 1.23 -5.41 -9.74
CA GLU A 25 1.78 -6.74 -10.08
C GLU A 25 1.27 -7.20 -11.46
N GLN A 26 -0.04 -7.11 -11.69
CA GLN A 26 -0.64 -7.45 -12.98
C GLN A 26 -0.15 -6.55 -14.13
N ALA A 27 0.11 -5.26 -13.86
CA ALA A 27 0.64 -4.35 -14.87
C ALA A 27 2.10 -4.69 -15.23
N ILE A 28 2.91 -5.07 -14.24
CA ILE A 28 4.31 -5.50 -14.44
C ILE A 28 4.37 -6.76 -15.28
N GLU A 29 3.50 -7.75 -15.03
CA GLU A 29 3.41 -8.99 -15.82
C GLU A 29 3.13 -8.71 -17.31
N ARG A 30 2.42 -7.62 -17.63
CA ARG A 30 2.09 -7.20 -19.00
C ARG A 30 3.10 -6.22 -19.61
N SER A 31 4.08 -5.75 -18.84
CA SER A 31 5.03 -4.74 -19.28
C SER A 31 6.06 -5.34 -20.26
N PRO A 32 6.34 -4.68 -21.40
CA PRO A 32 7.44 -5.07 -22.28
C PRO A 32 8.82 -4.63 -21.76
N HIS A 33 8.86 -3.88 -20.65
CA HIS A 33 10.08 -3.35 -20.04
C HIS A 33 10.41 -4.08 -18.74
N PRO A 34 11.71 -4.34 -18.46
CA PRO A 34 12.15 -4.76 -17.13
C PRO A 34 11.76 -3.71 -16.09
N VAL A 35 11.22 -4.18 -14.96
CA VAL A 35 10.80 -3.31 -13.84
C VAL A 35 11.58 -3.68 -12.59
N SER A 36 12.07 -2.67 -11.89
CA SER A 36 12.67 -2.79 -10.56
C SER A 36 11.81 -2.03 -9.56
N LEU A 37 11.56 -2.66 -8.40
CA LEU A 37 10.68 -2.14 -7.38
C LEU A 37 11.46 -1.77 -6.12
N ARG A 38 11.15 -0.61 -5.57
CA ARG A 38 11.66 -0.17 -4.27
C ARG A 38 10.53 0.20 -3.33
N TRP A 39 10.46 -0.48 -2.21
CA TRP A 39 9.44 -0.24 -1.19
C TRP A 39 9.92 0.75 -0.13
N ARG A 40 9.02 1.65 0.26
CA ARG A 40 9.18 2.62 1.33
C ARG A 40 8.03 2.49 2.31
N ALA A 41 8.37 2.52 3.59
CA ALA A 41 7.38 2.60 4.65
C ALA A 41 6.65 3.95 4.55
N PHE A 42 5.35 3.91 4.84
CA PHE A 42 4.51 5.08 5.02
C PHE A 42 3.59 4.82 6.21
N GLU A 43 3.30 5.86 6.97
CA GLU A 43 2.34 5.83 8.08
C GLU A 43 1.18 6.76 7.73
N LEU A 44 -0.02 6.19 7.55
CA LEU A 44 -1.25 6.94 7.36
C LEU A 44 -1.55 7.84 8.56
N ASN A 45 -1.23 7.35 9.76
CA ASN A 45 -1.32 8.09 11.00
C ASN A 45 -0.10 7.79 11.89
N PRO A 46 0.96 8.63 11.85
CA PRO A 46 2.13 8.48 12.71
C PRO A 46 1.84 8.66 14.21
N GLN A 47 0.64 9.12 14.57
CA GLN A 47 0.19 9.29 15.96
C GLN A 47 -0.78 8.18 16.39
N ALA A 48 -0.94 7.12 15.59
CA ALA A 48 -1.80 6.01 15.93
C ALA A 48 -1.33 5.33 17.23
N PRO A 49 -2.25 4.91 18.12
CA PRO A 49 -1.89 4.15 19.30
C PRO A 49 -1.25 2.81 18.90
N MET A 50 -0.29 2.34 19.69
CA MET A 50 0.39 1.05 19.45
C MET A 50 -0.56 -0.14 19.57
N GLU A 51 -1.61 -0.01 20.37
CA GLU A 51 -2.62 -1.04 20.57
C GLU A 51 -3.93 -0.63 19.92
N ALA A 52 -4.50 -1.54 19.14
CA ALA A 52 -5.85 -1.37 18.62
C ALA A 52 -6.85 -1.49 19.78
N PRO A 53 -7.93 -0.69 19.78
CA PRO A 53 -8.99 -0.89 20.75
C PRO A 53 -9.60 -2.28 20.59
N GLU A 54 -9.98 -2.89 21.72
CA GLU A 54 -10.51 -4.27 21.81
C GLU A 54 -11.75 -4.47 20.94
N GLN A 55 -12.50 -3.39 20.67
CA GLN A 55 -13.65 -3.36 19.79
C GLN A 55 -13.57 -2.14 18.87
N VAL A 56 -13.70 -2.39 17.56
CA VAL A 56 -13.80 -1.34 16.54
C VAL A 56 -15.22 -1.31 16.03
N ASP A 57 -15.99 -0.29 16.43
CA ASP A 57 -17.30 -0.02 15.84
C ASP A 57 -17.11 0.78 14.56
N TYR A 58 -17.19 0.09 13.42
CA TYR A 58 -17.09 0.74 12.10
C TYR A 58 -18.33 1.57 11.76
N ALA A 59 -19.52 1.21 12.25
CA ALA A 59 -20.73 1.96 11.98
C ALA A 59 -20.69 3.33 12.68
N ALA A 60 -20.21 3.37 13.93
CA ALA A 60 -20.02 4.63 14.66
C ALA A 60 -19.01 5.58 14.01
N ARG A 61 -18.05 5.08 13.23
CA ARG A 61 -17.03 5.90 12.54
C ARG A 61 -17.51 6.49 11.20
N LEU A 62 -18.68 6.06 10.72
CA LEU A 62 -19.29 6.55 9.48
C LEU A 62 -20.37 7.61 9.71
N ALA A 63 -20.71 7.88 10.98
CA ALA A 63 -21.68 8.88 11.39
C ALA A 63 -21.07 10.29 11.47
#